data_AF-A0A418T5K5-F1
#
_entry.id   AF-A0A418T5K5-F1
#
_cell.length_a   1.000
_cell.length_b   1.000
_cell.length_c   1.000
_cell.angle_alpha   90.00
_cell.angle_beta   90.00
_cell.angle_gamma   90.00
#
_symmetry.space_group_name_H-M   'P 1'
#
loop_
_entity.id
_entity.type
_entity.pdbx_description
1 polymer ?
#
loop_
_entity_poly.entity_id
_entity_poly.type
_entity_poly.pdbx_seq_one_letter_code
_entity_poly.pdbx_strand_id
1 'polypeptide(L)'
;MYEITMDLVTDWINTVKEVLNKSGYALEDGLSHEEIALRYFLHSQPEDVAEALAADTMRKLREMEEIIISHMDSTIVPDIRTRTRYEGNAFHFSWVYNEGEHIIELNSEYRIPL
;
A
#
# COMPACT_ATOMS: atom_id res chain seq x y z
N MET A 1 -13.08 3.18 -19.73
CA MET A 1 -12.07 2.29 -19.12
C MET A 1 -10.99 3.19 -18.57
N TYR A 2 -10.68 3.08 -17.29
CA TYR A 2 -9.67 3.92 -16.64
C TYR A 2 -8.28 3.31 -16.79
N GLU A 3 -7.27 4.17 -16.84
CA GLU A 3 -5.86 3.77 -16.72
C GLU A 3 -5.52 3.77 -15.24
N ILE A 4 -5.39 2.59 -14.64
CA ILE A 4 -5.16 2.43 -13.19
C ILE A 4 -3.73 1.95 -12.98
N THR A 5 -2.96 2.69 -12.20
CA THR A 5 -1.65 2.29 -11.70
C THR A 5 -1.74 2.13 -10.19
N MET A 6 -1.38 0.96 -9.67
CA MET A 6 -1.43 0.65 -8.24
C MET A 6 -0.54 -0.56 -7.96
N ASP A 7 0.29 -0.46 -6.92
CA ASP A 7 1.05 -1.56 -6.35
C ASP A 7 1.30 -1.30 -4.85
N LEU A 8 0.24 -1.50 -4.06
CA LEU A 8 0.23 -1.19 -2.63
C LEU A 8 1.20 -2.08 -1.85
N VAL A 9 1.44 -3.29 -2.35
CA VAL A 9 2.44 -4.21 -1.79
C VAL A 9 3.83 -3.61 -1.92
N THR A 10 4.23 -3.21 -3.14
CA THR A 10 5.56 -2.62 -3.37
C THR A 10 5.73 -1.31 -2.59
N ASP A 11 4.70 -0.47 -2.53
CA ASP A 11 4.72 0.78 -1.75
C ASP A 11 4.98 0.54 -0.26
N TRP A 12 4.27 -0.43 0.33
CA TRP A 12 4.49 -0.83 1.72
C TRP A 12 5.89 -1.40 1.94
N ILE A 13 6.37 -2.26 1.03
CA ILE A 13 7.71 -2.85 1.09
C ILE A 13 8.80 -1.78 1.02
N ASN A 14 8.64 -0.78 0.17
CA ASN A 14 9.58 0.34 0.06
C ASN A 14 9.64 1.11 1.39
N THR A 15 8.49 1.37 2.00
CA THR A 15 8.43 2.02 3.32
C THR A 15 9.11 1.18 4.40
N VAL A 16 8.86 -0.13 4.42
CA VAL A 16 9.51 -1.06 5.35
C VAL A 16 11.03 -1.06 5.18
N LYS A 17 11.52 -1.10 3.94
CA LYS A 17 12.96 -1.01 3.65
C LYS A 17 13.56 0.29 4.20
N GLU A 18 12.86 1.42 4.03
CA GLU A 18 13.31 2.70 4.60
C GLU A 18 13.36 2.68 6.12
N VAL A 19 12.33 2.14 6.78
CA VAL A 19 12.26 2.04 8.24
C VAL A 19 13.39 1.18 8.78
N LEU A 20 13.62 0.00 8.20
CA LEU A 20 14.70 -0.90 8.60
C LEU A 20 16.09 -0.31 8.34
N ASN A 21 16.27 0.37 7.21
CA ASN A 21 17.53 1.05 6.92
C ASN A 21 17.80 2.17 7.93
N LYS A 22 16.79 2.97 8.29
CA LYS A 22 16.89 4.03 9.31
C LYS A 22 17.15 3.47 10.71
N SER A 23 16.72 2.24 11.01
CA SER A 23 17.03 1.57 12.28
C SER A 23 18.40 0.86 12.30
N GLY A 24 19.18 0.96 11.21
CA GLY A 24 20.49 0.32 11.09
C GLY A 24 20.44 -1.16 10.70
N TYR A 25 19.27 -1.65 10.28
CA TYR A 25 19.06 -3.02 9.83
C TYR A 25 19.06 -3.08 8.30
N ALA A 26 20.23 -3.29 7.71
CA ALA A 26 20.36 -3.44 6.27
C ALA A 26 19.80 -4.79 5.82
N LEU A 27 18.86 -4.75 4.88
CA LEU A 27 18.34 -5.94 4.21
C LEU A 27 19.28 -6.37 3.09
N GLU A 28 19.33 -7.68 2.84
CA GLU A 28 20.06 -8.23 1.69
C GLU A 28 19.34 -7.87 0.38
N ASP A 29 20.11 -7.73 -0.69
CA ASP A 29 19.57 -7.51 -2.03
C ASP A 29 18.85 -8.77 -2.55
N GLY A 30 17.79 -8.58 -3.32
CA GLY A 30 17.09 -9.67 -4.01
C GLY A 30 16.08 -10.45 -3.18
N LEU A 31 15.81 -10.05 -1.93
CA LEU A 31 14.76 -10.64 -1.11
C LEU A 31 13.37 -10.41 -1.73
N SER A 32 12.52 -11.43 -1.62
CA SER A 32 11.09 -11.33 -1.96
C SER A 32 10.35 -10.41 -1.00
N HIS A 33 9.17 -9.95 -1.42
CA HIS A 33 8.30 -9.12 -0.57
C HIS A 33 7.92 -9.84 0.72
N GLU A 34 7.62 -11.13 0.62
CA GLU A 34 7.28 -11.98 1.77
C GLU A 34 8.45 -12.08 2.77
N GLU A 35 9.69 -12.26 2.30
CA GLU A 35 10.87 -12.29 3.17
C GLU A 35 11.15 -10.94 3.82
N ILE A 36 10.96 -9.84 3.09
CA ILE A 36 11.14 -8.49 3.63
C ILE A 36 10.09 -8.21 4.72
N ALA A 37 8.83 -8.56 4.47
CA ALA A 37 7.75 -8.42 5.44
C ALA A 37 8.03 -9.23 6.71
N LEU A 38 8.48 -10.48 6.56
CA LEU A 38 8.86 -11.34 7.68
C LEU A 38 10.00 -10.72 8.51
N ARG A 39 11.08 -10.28 7.86
CA ARG A 39 12.22 -9.64 8.55
C ARG A 39 11.82 -8.39 9.31
N TYR A 40 10.87 -7.62 8.77
CA TYR A 40 10.31 -6.46 9.47
C TYR A 40 9.62 -6.85 10.78
N PHE A 41 8.71 -7.82 10.74
CA PHE A 41 7.98 -8.23 11.94
C PHE A 41 8.86 -8.97 12.95
N LEU A 42 9.83 -9.78 12.50
CA LEU A 42 10.81 -10.44 13.37
C LEU A 42 11.64 -9.47 14.21
N HIS A 43 11.72 -8.20 13.82
CA HIS A 43 12.40 -7.18 14.63
C HIS A 43 11.70 -6.91 15.97
N SER A 44 10.40 -7.18 16.06
CA SER A 44 9.56 -6.82 17.22
C SER A 44 8.65 -7.93 17.72
N GLN A 45 8.53 -9.04 16.99
CA GLN A 45 7.61 -10.13 17.28
C GLN A 45 8.33 -11.48 17.27
N PRO A 46 7.84 -12.47 18.05
CA PRO A 46 8.24 -13.87 17.91
C PRO A 46 7.99 -14.41 16.50
N GLU A 47 8.74 -15.44 16.10
CA GLU A 47 8.73 -15.99 14.73
C GLU A 47 7.35 -16.43 14.25
N ASP A 48 6.62 -17.19 15.06
CA ASP A 48 5.26 -17.66 14.76
C ASP A 48 4.28 -16.50 14.54
N VAL A 49 4.39 -15.45 15.34
CA VAL A 49 3.59 -14.23 15.21
C VAL A 49 4.01 -13.41 13.99
N ALA A 50 5.31 -13.30 13.73
CA ALA A 50 5.86 -12.53 12.62
C ALA A 50 5.45 -13.11 11.27
N GLU A 51 5.48 -14.43 11.12
CA GLU A 51 5.00 -15.13 9.92
C GLU A 51 3.51 -14.85 9.66
N ALA A 52 2.68 -14.95 10.70
CA ALA A 52 1.25 -14.69 10.59
C ALA A 52 0.97 -13.24 10.20
N LEU A 53 1.67 -12.27 10.80
CA LEU A 53 1.53 -10.85 10.49
C LEU A 53 1.99 -10.54 9.06
N ALA A 54 3.14 -11.07 8.63
CA ALA A 54 3.63 -10.89 7.27
C ALA A 54 2.62 -11.40 6.24
N ALA A 55 2.11 -12.62 6.41
CA ALA A 55 1.11 -13.19 5.52
C ALA A 55 -0.20 -12.38 5.50
N ASP A 56 -0.68 -11.96 6.68
CA ASP A 56 -1.91 -11.18 6.82
C ASP A 56 -1.81 -9.79 6.17
N THR A 57 -0.70 -9.07 6.38
CA THR A 57 -0.46 -7.77 5.74
C THR A 57 -0.43 -7.88 4.23
N MET A 58 0.29 -8.86 3.68
CA MET A 58 0.38 -9.06 2.23
C MET A 58 -0.98 -9.40 1.62
N ARG A 59 -1.78 -10.22 2.31
CA ARG A 59 -3.15 -10.53 1.91
C ARG A 59 -4.03 -9.28 1.92
N LYS A 60 -4.01 -8.50 3.01
CA LYS A 60 -4.82 -7.28 3.16
C LYS A 60 -4.51 -6.24 2.09
N LEU A 61 -3.23 -6.01 1.77
CA LEU A 61 -2.84 -5.06 0.72
C LEU A 61 -3.41 -5.46 -0.64
N ARG A 62 -3.31 -6.74 -1.02
CA ARG A 62 -3.89 -7.27 -2.26
C ARG A 62 -5.42 -7.19 -2.28
N GLU A 63 -6.07 -7.50 -1.17
CA GLU A 63 -7.53 -7.35 -1.04
C GLU A 63 -7.97 -5.90 -1.18
N MET A 64 -7.21 -4.94 -0.64
CA MET A 64 -7.50 -3.52 -0.83
C MET A 64 -7.37 -3.09 -2.29
N GLU A 65 -6.38 -3.60 -3.02
CA GLU A 65 -6.26 -3.35 -4.47
C GLU A 65 -7.50 -3.83 -5.22
N GLU A 66 -7.96 -5.05 -4.95
CA GLU A 66 -9.17 -5.60 -5.55
C GLU A 66 -10.43 -4.80 -5.21
N ILE A 67 -10.55 -4.34 -3.95
CA ILE A 67 -11.67 -3.50 -3.50
C ILE A 67 -11.67 -2.17 -4.25
N ILE A 68 -10.52 -1.50 -4.37
CA ILE A 68 -10.41 -0.23 -5.10
C ILE A 68 -10.84 -0.43 -6.55
N ILE A 69 -10.28 -1.44 -7.23
CA ILE A 69 -10.57 -1.74 -8.63
C ILE A 69 -12.07 -2.03 -8.82
N SER A 70 -12.66 -2.87 -7.97
CA SER A 70 -14.06 -3.25 -8.07
C SER A 70 -15.05 -2.11 -7.80
N HIS A 71 -14.62 -1.09 -7.05
CA HIS A 71 -15.44 0.07 -6.70
C HIS A 71 -15.07 1.35 -7.47
N MET A 72 -14.24 1.25 -8.52
CA MET A 72 -13.82 2.40 -9.32
C MET A 72 -15.00 3.18 -9.88
N ASP A 73 -15.89 2.51 -10.59
CA ASP A 73 -17.03 3.16 -11.25
C ASP A 73 -18.16 3.55 -10.29
N SER A 74 -18.34 2.78 -9.21
CA SER A 74 -19.48 2.94 -8.30
C SER A 74 -19.26 3.99 -7.22
N THR A 75 -18.04 4.06 -6.66
CA THR A 75 -17.76 4.86 -5.47
C THR A 75 -16.54 5.76 -5.64
N ILE A 76 -15.40 5.21 -6.08
CA ILE A 76 -14.11 5.90 -6.03
C ILE A 76 -14.06 7.07 -7.02
N VAL A 77 -14.31 6.84 -8.30
CA VAL A 77 -14.26 7.91 -9.33
C VAL A 77 -15.32 9.00 -9.09
N PRO A 78 -16.59 8.67 -8.79
CA PRO A 78 -17.58 9.66 -8.42
C PRO A 78 -17.15 10.55 -7.24
N ASP A 79 -16.57 9.96 -6.18
CA ASP A 79 -16.14 10.73 -5.02
C ASP A 79 -14.91 11.60 -5.32
N ILE A 80 -13.91 11.07 -6.04
CA ILE A 80 -12.75 11.84 -6.52
C ILE A 80 -13.23 13.05 -7.32
N ARG A 81 -14.09 12.84 -8.32
CA ARG A 81 -14.61 13.92 -9.17
C ARG A 81 -15.37 14.97 -8.37
N THR A 82 -16.18 14.53 -7.41
CA THR A 82 -16.98 15.43 -6.58
C THR A 82 -16.10 16.29 -5.68
N ARG A 83 -15.07 15.70 -5.06
CA ARG A 83 -14.23 16.40 -4.07
C ARG A 83 -13.09 17.21 -4.67
N THR A 84 -12.50 16.74 -5.77
CA THR A 84 -11.28 17.32 -6.36
C THR A 84 -11.52 18.01 -7.69
N ARG A 85 -12.68 17.77 -8.33
CA ARG A 85 -12.98 18.18 -9.71
C ARG A 85 -12.03 17.61 -10.76
N TYR A 86 -11.30 16.54 -10.43
CA TYR A 86 -10.43 15.85 -11.37
C TYR A 86 -11.24 15.12 -12.44
N GLU A 87 -11.10 15.52 -13.71
CA GLU A 87 -11.86 14.96 -14.84
C GLU A 87 -11.06 13.94 -15.67
N GLY A 88 -9.81 13.66 -15.29
CA GLY A 88 -8.96 12.70 -15.99
C GLY A 88 -9.45 11.25 -15.90
N ASN A 89 -8.86 10.39 -16.71
CA ASN A 89 -9.13 8.95 -16.74
C ASN A 89 -7.94 8.10 -16.27
N ALA A 90 -6.84 8.74 -15.86
CA ALA A 90 -5.68 8.09 -15.28
C ALA A 90 -5.70 8.26 -13.76
N PHE A 91 -5.60 7.15 -13.03
CA PHE A 91 -5.59 7.14 -11.57
C PHE A 91 -4.37 6.37 -11.10
N HIS A 92 -3.60 6.99 -10.20
CA HIS A 92 -2.43 6.38 -9.60
C HIS A 92 -2.65 6.30 -8.09
N PHE A 93 -2.94 5.10 -7.60
CA PHE A 93 -3.12 4.87 -6.17
C PHE A 93 -1.81 4.41 -5.56
N SER A 94 -1.44 5.04 -4.45
CA SER A 94 -0.24 4.69 -3.70
C SER A 94 -0.53 4.57 -2.22
N TRP A 95 0.05 3.55 -1.59
CA TRP A 95 0.04 3.41 -0.14
C TRP A 95 1.13 4.30 0.46
N VAL A 96 0.78 5.08 1.48
CA VAL A 96 1.73 5.95 2.18
C VAL A 96 1.54 5.87 3.69
N TYR A 97 2.66 6.02 4.41
CA TYR A 97 2.67 6.16 5.86
C TYR A 97 2.89 7.63 6.25
N ASN A 98 1.82 8.31 6.70
CA ASN A 98 1.88 9.71 7.13
C ASN A 98 0.87 9.95 8.26
N GLU A 99 1.31 9.93 9.51
CA GLU A 99 0.44 9.97 10.70
C GLU A 99 -0.60 8.82 10.76
N GLY A 100 -0.34 7.75 10.02
CA GLY A 100 -1.26 6.63 9.81
C GLY A 100 -1.04 6.01 8.44
N GLU A 101 -1.74 4.90 8.18
CA GLU A 101 -1.78 4.28 6.87
C GLU A 101 -2.82 4.98 6.00
N HIS A 102 -2.44 5.33 4.77
CA HIS A 102 -3.34 5.97 3.82
C HIS A 102 -3.14 5.41 2.42
N ILE A 103 -4.22 5.41 1.65
CA ILE A 103 -4.16 5.24 0.20
C ILE A 103 -4.51 6.57 -0.44
N ILE A 104 -3.58 7.10 -1.23
CA ILE A 104 -3.73 8.38 -1.90
C ILE A 104 -3.78 8.17 -3.41
N GLU A 105 -4.60 8.95 -4.10
CA GLU A 105 -4.60 9.04 -5.55
C GLU A 105 -3.75 10.26 -5.96
N LEU A 106 -2.67 10.04 -6.70
CA LEU A 106 -1.62 11.05 -6.91
C LEU A 106 -2.01 12.13 -7.93
N ASN A 107 -2.92 11.86 -8.87
CA ASN A 107 -3.29 12.85 -9.89
C ASN A 107 -4.34 13.87 -9.40
N SER A 108 -5.14 13.50 -8.41
CA SER A 108 -6.18 14.32 -7.80
C SER A 108 -5.89 14.71 -6.35
N GLU A 109 -4.82 14.16 -5.77
CA GLU A 109 -4.46 14.29 -4.34
C GLU A 109 -5.56 13.78 -3.39
N TYR A 110 -6.50 12.98 -3.89
CA TYR A 110 -7.58 12.42 -3.11
C TYR A 110 -7.07 11.35 -2.16
N ARG A 111 -7.59 11.32 -0.92
CA ARG A 111 -7.30 10.27 0.05
C ARG A 111 -8.52 9.36 0.20
N ILE A 112 -8.33 8.06 -0.01
CA ILE A 112 -9.37 7.07 0.27
C ILE A 112 -9.58 7.03 1.79
N PRO A 113 -10.80 7.25 2.30
CA PRO A 113 -11.12 7.00 3.70
C PRO A 113 -11.02 5.49 3.97
N LEU A 114 -10.06 5.08 4.80
CA LEU A 114 -9.89 3.71 5.29
C LEU A 114 -10.71 3.47 6.56
#